data_AF-A0A1B1A191-F1
#
_entry.id   AF-A0A1B1A191-F1
#
_cell.length_a   1.000
_cell.length_b   1.000
_cell.length_c   1.000
_cell.angle_alpha   90.00
_cell.angle_beta   90.00
_cell.angle_gamma   90.00
#
_symmetry.space_group_name_H-M   'P 1'
#
loop_
_entity.id
_entity.type
_entity.pdbx_description
1 polymer ?
#
loop_
_entity_poly.entity_id
_entity_poly.type
_entity_poly.pdbx_seq_one_letter_code
_entity_poly.pdbx_strand_id
1 'polypeptide(L)'
;MTLSADLLLHAYASGVFPMAESRDDPEVFWVDPKRRGILPLDGFRISRSLGKRLRRDDYEISVNRDFAGVVHGCADREETWINEEIFDRYLELHLMGFAHSLEVWMDGALVGGVYGVSLGAAFFGESMFSRRRDASKIALAYLVDRLNAGGYTLCDTQFITPHLASLGGKEISRARYRRLLAEALDQSGDFLSPAIPAPQSLLQRRTQTS
;
A
#
# COMPACT_ATOMS: atom_id res chain seq x y z
N MET A 1 20.24 18.31 -2.00
CA MET A 1 19.07 18.59 -1.13
C MET A 1 18.83 17.32 -0.35
N THR A 2 18.84 17.35 0.98
CA THR A 2 18.56 16.16 1.79
C THR A 2 17.07 15.84 1.69
N LEU A 3 16.69 14.59 1.41
CA LEU A 3 15.30 14.18 1.46
C LEU A 3 14.83 14.27 2.92
N SER A 4 13.72 14.97 3.18
CA SER A 4 13.11 15.09 4.51
C SER A 4 11.68 14.53 4.48
N ALA A 5 11.16 14.07 5.62
CA ALA A 5 9.78 13.57 5.72
C ALA A 5 8.72 14.61 5.28
N ASP A 6 8.85 15.88 5.67
CA ASP A 6 7.92 16.94 5.23
C ASP A 6 7.93 17.14 3.71
N LEU A 7 9.14 17.11 3.10
CA LEU A 7 9.28 17.18 1.65
C LEU A 7 8.60 16.01 0.94
N LEU A 8 8.67 14.79 1.51
CA LEU A 8 7.93 13.64 0.99
C LEU A 8 6.42 13.87 1.05
N LEU A 9 5.89 14.32 2.17
CA LEU A 9 4.46 14.62 2.30
C LEU A 9 3.99 15.68 1.30
N HIS A 10 4.78 16.73 1.11
CA HIS A 10 4.50 17.75 0.08
C HIS A 10 4.54 17.16 -1.34
N ALA A 11 5.51 16.28 -1.63
CA ALA A 11 5.57 15.59 -2.91
C ALA A 11 4.31 14.73 -3.12
N TYR A 12 3.92 13.92 -2.14
CA TYR A 12 2.70 13.11 -2.21
C TYR A 12 1.44 13.95 -2.42
N ALA A 13 1.29 15.06 -1.70
CA ALA A 13 0.18 16.00 -1.87
C ALA A 13 0.12 16.59 -3.30
N SER A 14 1.27 16.72 -3.97
CA SER A 14 1.36 17.17 -5.37
C SER A 14 1.22 16.04 -6.40
N GLY A 15 1.11 14.78 -5.95
CA GLY A 15 1.04 13.60 -6.78
C GLY A 15 2.39 13.13 -7.31
N VAL A 16 3.46 13.41 -6.60
CA VAL A 16 4.84 13.05 -6.93
C VAL A 16 5.38 12.11 -5.84
N PHE A 17 6.26 11.17 -6.20
CA PHE A 17 6.84 10.21 -5.25
C PHE A 17 8.34 10.01 -5.53
N PRO A 18 9.14 9.66 -4.49
CA PRO A 18 10.56 9.43 -4.63
C PRO A 18 10.86 8.04 -5.22
N MET A 19 11.98 7.91 -5.93
CA MET A 19 12.62 6.64 -6.27
C MET A 19 14.15 6.83 -6.32
N ALA A 20 14.92 5.75 -6.11
CA ALA A 20 16.35 5.69 -6.42
C ALA A 20 16.59 4.70 -7.57
N GLU A 21 17.71 4.80 -8.29
CA GLU A 21 18.00 3.85 -9.38
C GLU A 21 18.31 2.45 -8.83
N SER A 22 18.96 2.37 -7.66
CA SER A 22 19.30 1.11 -7.01
C SER A 22 19.40 1.25 -5.49
N ARG A 23 19.61 0.13 -4.79
CA ARG A 23 19.81 0.09 -3.33
C ARG A 23 21.02 0.90 -2.87
N ASP A 24 22.08 0.91 -3.66
CA ASP A 24 23.36 1.51 -3.30
C ASP A 24 23.52 2.91 -3.91
N ASP A 25 22.52 3.38 -4.65
CA ASP A 25 22.50 4.71 -5.22
C ASP A 25 22.08 5.72 -4.14
N PRO A 26 22.94 6.70 -3.77
CA PRO A 26 22.59 7.73 -2.81
C PRO A 26 21.64 8.79 -3.39
N GLU A 27 21.40 8.83 -4.71
CA GLU A 27 20.54 9.82 -5.31
C GLU A 27 19.07 9.37 -5.36
N VAL A 28 18.18 10.27 -4.91
CA VAL A 28 16.74 10.12 -5.03
C VAL A 28 16.21 11.10 -6.07
N PHE A 29 15.40 10.60 -7.00
CA PHE A 29 14.70 11.39 -8.00
C PHE A 29 13.18 11.34 -7.81
N TRP A 30 12.50 12.33 -8.37
CA TRP A 30 11.07 12.52 -8.24
C TRP A 30 10.32 12.09 -9.50
N VAL A 31 9.23 11.34 -9.33
CA VAL A 31 8.49 10.75 -10.44
C VAL A 31 7.05 11.29 -10.51
N ASP A 32 6.66 11.76 -11.70
CA ASP A 32 5.29 12.21 -12.04
C ASP A 32 4.86 11.59 -13.38
N PRO A 33 4.38 10.34 -13.39
CA PRO A 33 4.12 9.63 -14.63
C PRO A 33 2.86 10.18 -15.31
N LYS A 34 2.88 10.24 -16.65
CA LYS A 34 1.71 10.68 -17.46
C LYS A 34 0.48 9.79 -17.24
N ARG A 35 0.72 8.56 -16.81
CA ARG A 35 -0.27 7.55 -16.49
C ARG A 35 0.01 7.02 -15.09
N ARG A 36 -1.02 6.97 -14.25
CA ARG A 36 -0.90 6.62 -12.83
C ARG A 36 -1.67 5.34 -12.54
N GLY A 37 -1.02 4.38 -11.88
CA GLY A 37 -1.66 3.18 -11.36
C GLY A 37 -2.48 3.50 -10.11
N ILE A 38 -3.71 2.98 -10.05
CA ILE A 38 -4.55 3.02 -8.86
C ILE A 38 -5.17 1.64 -8.62
N LEU A 39 -5.45 1.33 -7.35
CA LEU A 39 -6.26 0.18 -6.96
C LEU A 39 -7.64 0.68 -6.54
N PRO A 40 -8.69 0.47 -7.35
CA PRO A 40 -10.03 0.95 -7.02
C PRO A 40 -10.53 0.29 -5.74
N LEU A 41 -10.93 1.09 -4.75
CA LEU A 41 -11.38 0.59 -3.45
C LEU A 41 -12.69 -0.19 -3.56
N ASP A 42 -13.56 0.17 -4.51
CA ASP A 42 -14.81 -0.47 -4.90
C ASP A 42 -14.60 -1.62 -5.91
N GLY A 43 -13.51 -1.60 -6.68
CA GLY A 43 -13.25 -2.53 -7.78
C GLY A 43 -12.21 -3.62 -7.50
N PHE A 44 -11.82 -3.85 -6.24
CA PHE A 44 -10.85 -4.88 -5.88
C PHE A 44 -11.40 -6.30 -6.15
N ARG A 45 -10.67 -7.07 -6.96
CA ARG A 45 -11.11 -8.38 -7.43
C ARG A 45 -10.58 -9.50 -6.56
N ILE A 46 -11.47 -10.16 -5.82
CA ILE A 46 -11.17 -11.41 -5.13
C ILE A 46 -11.55 -12.58 -6.03
N SER A 47 -10.55 -13.20 -6.66
CA SER A 47 -10.77 -14.41 -7.45
C SER A 47 -11.28 -15.56 -6.58
N ARG A 48 -11.87 -16.59 -7.20
CA ARG A 48 -12.34 -17.79 -6.48
C ARG A 48 -11.21 -18.47 -5.70
N SER A 49 -10.00 -18.51 -6.25
CA SER A 49 -8.82 -19.10 -5.58
C SER A 49 -8.37 -18.24 -4.40
N LEU A 50 -8.33 -16.91 -4.55
CA LEU A 50 -8.00 -16.01 -3.44
C LEU A 50 -9.04 -16.10 -2.32
N GLY A 51 -10.33 -16.14 -2.65
CA GLY A 51 -11.39 -16.33 -1.67
C GLY A 51 -11.26 -17.66 -0.91
N LYS A 52 -10.86 -18.75 -1.58
CA LYS A 52 -10.54 -20.03 -0.91
C LYS A 52 -9.32 -19.89 0.00
N ARG A 53 -8.30 -19.13 -0.41
CA ARG A 53 -7.09 -18.90 0.38
C ARG A 53 -7.41 -18.13 1.66
N LEU A 54 -8.16 -17.04 1.56
CA LEU A 54 -8.59 -16.22 2.70
C LEU A 54 -9.37 -17.05 3.73
N ARG A 55 -10.28 -17.92 3.27
CA ARG A 55 -11.08 -18.78 4.16
C ARG A 55 -10.30 -19.83 4.94
N ARG A 56 -9.04 -20.11 4.57
CA ARG A 56 -8.24 -21.08 5.32
C ARG A 56 -7.83 -20.57 6.71
N ASP A 57 -7.78 -19.24 6.88
CA ASP A 57 -7.56 -18.59 8.18
C ASP A 57 -6.35 -19.14 8.95
N ASP A 58 -5.33 -19.57 8.20
CA ASP A 58 -4.05 -20.12 8.66
C ASP A 58 -2.97 -19.04 8.61
N TYR A 59 -3.36 -17.80 8.89
CA TYR A 59 -2.52 -16.61 8.92
C TYR A 59 -3.06 -15.61 9.93
N GLU A 60 -2.18 -14.75 10.45
CA GLU A 60 -2.55 -13.62 11.29
C GLU A 60 -2.27 -12.32 10.53
N ILE A 61 -3.15 -11.33 10.72
CA ILE A 61 -2.97 -9.98 10.19
C ILE A 61 -2.66 -9.05 11.35
N SER A 62 -1.70 -8.16 11.16
CA SER A 62 -1.51 -7.02 12.04
C SER A 62 -1.35 -5.72 11.25
N VAL A 63 -1.31 -4.61 11.97
CA VAL A 63 -1.04 -3.28 11.43
C VAL A 63 0.03 -2.64 12.29
N ASN A 64 1.04 -2.06 11.66
CA ASN A 64 2.13 -1.33 12.33
C ASN A 64 2.84 -2.14 13.43
N ARG A 65 2.79 -3.47 13.34
CA ARG A 65 3.50 -4.33 14.30
C ARG A 65 4.98 -4.40 13.97
N ASP A 66 5.31 -4.40 12.68
CA ASP A 66 6.69 -4.52 12.20
C ASP A 66 6.88 -3.77 10.88
N PHE A 67 6.75 -2.44 10.92
CA PHE A 67 6.89 -1.58 9.74
C PHE A 67 8.26 -1.76 9.08
N ALA A 68 9.34 -1.74 9.87
CA ALA A 68 10.69 -1.95 9.37
C ALA A 68 10.85 -3.32 8.70
N GLY A 69 10.34 -4.40 9.30
CA GLY A 69 10.36 -5.74 8.71
C GLY A 69 9.60 -5.81 7.38
N VAL A 70 8.50 -5.07 7.23
CA VAL A 70 7.78 -4.98 5.95
C VAL A 70 8.60 -4.24 4.90
N VAL A 71 9.19 -3.09 5.23
CA VAL A 71 10.03 -2.33 4.26
C VAL A 71 11.25 -3.14 3.86
N HIS A 72 11.93 -3.80 4.81
CA HIS A 72 13.03 -4.72 4.51
C HIS A 72 12.58 -5.89 3.63
N GLY A 73 11.43 -6.50 3.91
CA GLY A 73 10.85 -7.55 3.08
C GLY A 73 10.56 -7.08 1.65
N CYS A 74 10.16 -5.82 1.47
CA CYS A 74 9.97 -5.21 0.14
C CYS A 74 11.29 -4.92 -0.58
N ALA A 75 12.33 -4.57 0.17
CA ALA A 75 13.64 -4.35 -0.37
C ALA A 75 14.35 -5.65 -0.76
N ASP A 76 14.01 -6.79 -0.14
CA ASP A 76 14.62 -8.13 -0.30
C ASP A 76 14.35 -8.76 -1.69
N ARG A 77 14.94 -8.16 -2.72
CA ARG A 77 14.92 -8.56 -4.15
C ARG A 77 16.20 -8.07 -4.83
N GLU A 78 16.56 -8.71 -5.96
CA GLU A 78 17.78 -8.41 -6.71
C GLU A 78 17.84 -6.94 -7.14
N GLU A 79 16.74 -6.42 -7.68
CA GLU A 79 16.60 -5.00 -8.05
C GLU A 79 15.62 -4.31 -7.11
N THR A 80 16.08 -3.29 -6.39
CA THR A 80 15.22 -2.46 -5.53
C THR A 80 15.65 -1.01 -5.59
N TRP A 81 14.65 -0.12 -5.53
CA TRP A 81 14.82 1.33 -5.40
C TRP A 81 14.85 1.78 -3.92
N ILE A 82 14.64 0.86 -2.98
CA ILE A 82 14.64 1.15 -1.54
C ILE A 82 16.09 1.12 -1.05
N ASN A 83 16.75 2.27 -1.08
CA ASN A 83 18.05 2.51 -0.45
C ASN A 83 17.90 2.86 1.04
N GLU A 84 19.02 3.09 1.73
CA GLU A 84 19.06 3.44 3.16
C GLU A 84 18.34 4.76 3.44
N GLU A 85 18.56 5.80 2.61
CA GLU A 85 17.91 7.11 2.80
C GLU A 85 16.38 7.01 2.71
N ILE A 86 15.87 6.28 1.72
CA ILE A 86 14.44 6.01 1.55
C ILE A 86 13.92 5.21 2.74
N PHE A 87 14.61 4.15 3.17
CA PHE A 87 14.18 3.39 4.35
C PHE A 87 14.01 4.31 5.57
N ASP A 88 15.02 5.12 5.88
CA ASP A 88 15.00 6.01 7.03
C ASP A 88 13.86 7.03 6.95
N ARG A 89 13.61 7.58 5.76
CA ARG A 89 12.53 8.56 5.58
C ARG A 89 11.14 7.97 5.75
N TYR A 90 10.91 6.74 5.30
CA TYR A 90 9.60 6.11 5.51
C TYR A 90 9.43 5.62 6.94
N LEU A 91 10.52 5.26 7.62
CA LEU A 91 10.50 5.00 9.06
C LEU A 91 10.17 6.27 9.85
N GLU A 92 10.74 7.42 9.46
CA GLU A 92 10.41 8.72 10.03
C GLU A 92 8.94 9.07 9.82
N LEU A 93 8.42 8.92 8.59
CA LEU A 93 6.99 9.08 8.29
C LEU A 93 6.11 8.14 9.12
N HIS A 94 6.57 6.92 9.38
CA HIS A 94 5.85 5.96 10.22
C HIS A 94 5.73 6.45 11.66
N LEU A 95 6.85 6.93 12.23
CA LEU A 95 6.88 7.50 13.58
C LEU A 95 6.05 8.77 13.70
N MET A 96 5.93 9.55 12.62
CA MET A 96 5.05 10.72 12.52
C MET A 96 3.57 10.36 12.35
N GLY A 97 3.23 9.07 12.18
CA GLY A 97 1.86 8.62 11.97
C GLY A 97 1.35 8.76 10.54
N PHE A 98 2.21 9.07 9.57
CA PHE A 98 1.85 9.19 8.14
C PHE A 98 2.14 7.94 7.33
N ALA A 99 3.08 7.07 7.73
CA ALA A 99 3.29 5.79 7.06
C ALA A 99 2.77 4.63 7.89
N HIS A 100 2.15 3.67 7.20
CA HIS A 100 1.56 2.50 7.83
C HIS A 100 1.90 1.23 7.07
N SER A 101 1.89 0.13 7.81
CA SER A 101 2.15 -1.21 7.30
C SER A 101 1.01 -2.15 7.70
N LEU A 102 0.81 -3.16 6.86
CA LEU A 102 -0.06 -4.29 7.14
C LEU A 102 0.75 -5.55 6.93
N GLU A 103 0.83 -6.36 7.99
CA GLU A 103 1.65 -7.56 8.02
C GLU A 103 0.80 -8.82 7.88
N VAL A 104 1.36 -9.84 7.23
CA VAL A 104 0.80 -11.19 7.14
C VAL A 104 1.77 -12.16 7.79
N TRP A 105 1.32 -12.80 8.86
CA TRP A 105 2.09 -13.78 9.63
C TRP A 105 1.56 -15.18 9.39
N MET A 106 2.46 -16.16 9.27
CA MET A 106 2.12 -17.58 9.26
C MET A 106 3.16 -18.32 10.09
N ASP A 107 2.73 -19.21 10.98
CA ASP A 107 3.61 -19.97 11.88
C ASP A 107 4.55 -19.06 12.70
N GLY A 108 4.06 -17.87 13.11
CA GLY A 108 4.84 -16.86 13.85
C GLY A 108 5.86 -16.07 13.02
N ALA A 109 6.00 -16.34 11.72
CA ALA A 109 6.93 -15.63 10.85
C ALA A 109 6.22 -14.58 9.98
N LEU A 110 6.88 -13.45 9.75
CA LEU A 110 6.45 -12.43 8.79
C LEU A 110 6.66 -12.95 7.36
N VAL A 111 5.57 -13.31 6.68
CA VAL A 111 5.61 -13.98 5.36
C VAL A 111 5.13 -13.11 4.21
N GLY A 112 4.65 -11.91 4.50
CA GLY A 112 4.27 -10.92 3.50
C GLY A 112 3.76 -9.67 4.18
N GLY A 113 3.54 -8.64 3.38
CA GLY A 113 3.03 -7.37 3.87
C GLY A 113 3.03 -6.32 2.79
N VAL A 114 2.44 -5.17 3.13
CA VAL A 114 2.37 -3.97 2.30
C VAL A 114 2.56 -2.77 3.21
N TYR A 115 3.28 -1.75 2.74
CA TYR A 115 3.36 -0.47 3.43
C TYR A 115 2.98 0.67 2.49
N GLY A 116 2.60 1.79 3.08
CA GLY A 116 2.23 2.97 2.34
C GLY A 116 2.14 4.22 3.19
N VAL A 117 1.95 5.36 2.53
CA VAL A 117 1.75 6.66 3.16
C VAL A 117 0.26 7.00 3.16
N SER A 118 -0.23 7.59 4.23
CA SER A 118 -1.60 8.06 4.40
C SER A 118 -1.59 9.58 4.49
N LEU A 119 -2.36 10.25 3.63
CA LEU A 119 -2.54 11.69 3.68
C LEU A 119 -3.96 12.05 3.24
N GLY A 120 -4.72 12.72 4.12
CA GLY A 120 -6.16 12.88 3.94
C GLY A 120 -6.86 11.51 3.83
N ALA A 121 -7.72 11.35 2.83
CA ALA A 121 -8.34 10.08 2.45
C ALA A 121 -7.61 9.35 1.30
N ALA A 122 -6.34 9.71 1.02
CA ALA A 122 -5.48 9.04 0.05
C ALA A 122 -4.47 8.11 0.75
N PHE A 123 -4.34 6.91 0.22
CA PHE A 123 -3.30 5.95 0.61
C PHE A 123 -2.38 5.68 -0.58
N PHE A 124 -1.09 5.93 -0.42
CA PHE A 124 -0.05 5.69 -1.40
C PHE A 124 0.63 4.36 -1.07
N GLY A 125 0.21 3.28 -1.73
CA GLY A 125 0.78 1.96 -1.52
C GLY A 125 2.15 1.89 -2.17
N GLU A 126 3.21 1.80 -1.38
CA GLU A 126 4.60 1.97 -1.84
C GLU A 126 5.20 0.68 -2.37
N SER A 127 5.09 -0.37 -1.56
CA SER A 127 5.58 -1.68 -1.93
C SER A 127 4.95 -2.76 -1.10
N MET A 128 5.09 -3.98 -1.61
CA MET A 128 4.61 -5.19 -0.95
C MET A 128 5.61 -6.32 -1.20
N PHE A 129 5.57 -7.34 -0.36
CA PHE A 129 6.37 -8.55 -0.54
C PHE A 129 5.59 -9.81 -0.17
N SER A 130 6.10 -10.96 -0.62
CA SER A 130 5.50 -12.26 -0.39
C SER A 130 6.59 -13.33 -0.33
N ARG A 131 6.78 -13.93 0.86
CA ARG A 131 7.67 -15.09 1.09
C ARG A 131 6.91 -16.41 1.11
N ARG A 132 5.59 -16.36 1.32
CA ARG A 132 4.68 -17.50 1.16
C ARG A 132 3.70 -17.24 0.02
N ARG A 133 3.17 -18.31 -0.57
CA ARG A 133 2.18 -18.22 -1.65
C ARG A 133 0.96 -17.41 -1.20
N ASP A 134 0.59 -16.43 -2.02
CA ASP A 134 -0.56 -15.53 -1.85
C ASP A 134 -0.49 -14.56 -0.65
N ALA A 135 0.64 -14.47 0.08
CA ALA A 135 0.75 -13.56 1.22
C ALA A 135 0.54 -12.09 0.83
N SER A 136 1.12 -11.61 -0.28
CA SER A 136 0.86 -10.25 -0.78
C SER A 136 -0.60 -10.02 -1.21
N LYS A 137 -1.26 -11.04 -1.77
CA LYS A 137 -2.69 -10.94 -2.16
C LYS A 137 -3.60 -10.86 -0.94
N ILE A 138 -3.26 -11.62 0.12
CA ILE A 138 -3.93 -11.52 1.42
C ILE A 138 -3.72 -10.10 1.96
N ALA A 139 -2.49 -9.61 2.00
CA ALA A 139 -2.16 -8.26 2.47
C ALA A 139 -2.97 -7.18 1.75
N LEU A 140 -3.05 -7.23 0.41
CA LEU A 140 -3.86 -6.31 -0.38
C LEU A 140 -5.36 -6.42 -0.11
N ALA A 141 -5.89 -7.64 0.08
CA ALA A 141 -7.31 -7.82 0.38
C ALA A 141 -7.70 -7.15 1.70
N TYR A 142 -6.88 -7.33 2.75
CA TYR A 142 -7.08 -6.66 4.03
C TYR A 142 -6.79 -5.17 3.97
N LEU A 143 -5.79 -4.74 3.20
CA LEU A 143 -5.50 -3.32 2.99
C LEU A 143 -6.74 -2.63 2.40
N VAL A 144 -7.29 -3.15 1.30
CA VAL A 144 -8.41 -2.46 0.63
C VAL A 144 -9.67 -2.50 1.49
N ASP A 145 -9.91 -3.56 2.27
CA ASP A 145 -11.00 -3.56 3.27
C ASP A 145 -10.80 -2.48 4.33
N ARG A 146 -9.59 -2.37 4.90
CA ARG A 146 -9.21 -1.33 5.87
C ARG A 146 -9.37 0.07 5.30
N LEU A 147 -8.91 0.31 4.07
CA LEU A 147 -9.04 1.60 3.41
C LEU A 147 -10.52 1.99 3.23
N ASN A 148 -11.38 1.07 2.80
CA ASN A 148 -12.82 1.33 2.71
C ASN A 148 -13.44 1.65 4.09
N ALA A 149 -13.12 0.84 5.10
CA ALA A 149 -13.67 1.01 6.45
C ALA A 149 -13.13 2.28 7.14
N GLY A 150 -11.93 2.73 6.78
CA GLY A 150 -11.28 3.94 7.29
C GLY A 150 -11.62 5.21 6.53
N GLY A 151 -12.56 5.17 5.58
CA GLY A 151 -13.00 6.36 4.85
C GLY A 151 -12.06 6.85 3.74
N TYR A 152 -11.12 6.02 3.29
CA TYR A 152 -10.26 6.35 2.17
C TYR A 152 -11.05 6.31 0.85
N THR A 153 -10.66 7.17 -0.09
CA THR A 153 -11.28 7.28 -1.41
C THR A 153 -10.30 7.04 -2.56
N LEU A 154 -8.98 7.10 -2.27
CA LEU A 154 -7.92 6.86 -3.26
C LEU A 154 -6.88 5.89 -2.70
N CYS A 155 -6.62 4.80 -3.44
CA CYS A 155 -5.44 3.96 -3.25
C CYS A 155 -4.55 4.07 -4.50
N ASP A 156 -3.46 4.81 -4.36
CA ASP A 156 -2.43 4.98 -5.38
C ASP A 156 -1.47 3.79 -5.35
N THR A 157 -1.09 3.30 -6.52
CA THR A 157 -0.10 2.22 -6.68
C THR A 157 1.07 2.64 -7.57
N GLN A 158 1.19 3.94 -7.85
CA GLN A 158 2.16 4.61 -8.71
C GLN A 158 2.12 4.09 -10.16
N PHE A 159 2.50 2.83 -10.36
CA PHE A 159 2.45 2.10 -11.63
C PHE A 159 1.48 0.92 -11.55
N ILE A 160 1.06 0.43 -12.71
CA ILE A 160 0.30 -0.82 -12.80
C ILE A 160 1.24 -1.98 -13.09
N THR A 161 1.03 -3.11 -12.42
CA THR A 161 1.73 -4.38 -12.70
C THR A 161 0.72 -5.45 -13.09
N PRO A 162 1.12 -6.54 -13.78
CA PRO A 162 0.22 -7.67 -14.05
C PRO A 162 -0.43 -8.24 -12.77
N HIS A 163 0.32 -8.23 -11.66
CA HIS A 163 -0.20 -8.64 -10.36
C HIS A 163 -1.35 -7.75 -9.89
N LEU A 164 -1.15 -6.43 -9.87
CA LEU A 164 -2.17 -5.46 -9.47
C LEU A 164 -3.37 -5.47 -10.44
N ALA A 165 -3.13 -5.58 -11.74
CA ALA A 165 -4.18 -5.66 -12.75
C ALA A 165 -5.09 -6.88 -12.55
N SER A 166 -4.51 -8.02 -12.16
CA SER A 166 -5.29 -9.23 -11.84
C SER A 166 -6.24 -9.04 -10.65
N LEU A 167 -5.91 -8.08 -9.77
CA LEU A 167 -6.68 -7.71 -8.58
C LEU A 167 -7.59 -6.50 -8.80
N GLY A 168 -7.75 -6.03 -10.04
CA GLY A 168 -8.62 -4.90 -10.39
C GLY A 168 -7.91 -3.54 -10.49
N GLY A 169 -6.58 -3.52 -10.29
CA GLY A 169 -5.76 -2.34 -10.51
C GLY A 169 -5.92 -1.83 -11.95
N LYS A 170 -5.91 -0.50 -12.10
CA LYS A 170 -6.08 0.16 -13.39
C LYS A 170 -5.18 1.37 -13.50
N GLU A 171 -4.92 1.77 -14.73
CA GLU A 171 -4.10 2.93 -15.02
C GLU A 171 -4.98 4.07 -15.55
N ILE A 172 -4.82 5.28 -14.99
CA ILE A 172 -5.58 6.48 -15.33
C ILE A 172 -4.66 7.60 -15.81
N SER A 173 -5.20 8.61 -16.49
CA SER A 173 -4.39 9.79 -16.86
C SER A 173 -3.98 10.58 -15.61
N ARG A 174 -2.80 11.20 -15.65
CA ARG A 174 -2.32 12.12 -14.59
C ARG A 174 -3.36 13.19 -14.22
N ALA A 175 -4.05 13.75 -15.21
CA ALA A 175 -5.09 14.75 -14.98
C ALA A 175 -6.29 14.19 -14.18
N ARG A 176 -6.70 12.94 -14.45
CA ARG A 176 -7.75 12.29 -13.66
C ARG A 176 -7.25 11.97 -12.25
N TYR A 177 -6.03 11.45 -12.12
CA TYR A 177 -5.44 11.14 -10.83
C TYR A 177 -5.35 12.38 -9.92
N ARG A 178 -4.83 13.51 -10.43
CA ARG A 178 -4.71 14.75 -9.66
C ARG A 178 -6.06 15.29 -9.15
N ARG A 179 -7.15 15.08 -9.89
CA ARG A 179 -8.50 15.42 -9.40
C ARG A 179 -8.91 14.53 -8.22
N LEU A 180 -8.77 13.21 -8.36
CA LEU A 180 -9.06 12.26 -7.29
C LEU A 180 -8.18 12.52 -6.05
N LEU A 181 -6.91 12.86 -6.26
CA LEU A 181 -5.99 13.19 -5.19
C LEU A 181 -6.42 14.47 -4.46
N ALA A 182 -6.73 15.55 -5.18
CA ALA A 182 -7.23 16.78 -4.55
C ALA A 182 -8.50 16.52 -3.72
N GLU A 183 -9.48 15.80 -4.28
CA GLU A 183 -10.71 15.41 -3.58
C GLU A 183 -10.44 14.55 -2.34
N ALA A 184 -9.46 13.65 -2.39
CA ALA A 184 -9.08 12.80 -1.27
C ALA A 184 -8.33 13.59 -0.17
N LEU A 185 -7.49 14.56 -0.54
CA LEU A 185 -6.76 15.39 0.42
C LEU A 185 -7.68 16.31 1.23
N ASP A 186 -8.82 16.71 0.66
CA ASP A 186 -9.86 17.50 1.35
C ASP A 186 -10.71 16.66 2.33
N GLN A 187 -10.52 15.34 2.36
CA GLN A 187 -11.21 14.40 3.22
C GLN A 187 -10.25 13.81 4.28
N SER A 188 -10.80 13.20 5.31
CA SER A 188 -10.02 12.53 6.37
C SER A 188 -10.24 11.03 6.31
N GLY A 189 -9.18 10.28 6.03
CA GLY A 189 -9.11 8.84 6.26
C GLY A 189 -8.44 8.55 7.60
N ASP A 190 -8.86 7.47 8.25
CA ASP A 190 -8.22 6.97 9.47
C ASP A 190 -7.82 5.50 9.27
N PHE A 191 -6.53 5.27 9.04
CA PHE A 191 -5.99 3.94 8.78
C PHE A 191 -6.10 3.01 9.99
N LEU A 192 -6.05 3.56 11.21
CA LEU A 192 -5.91 2.80 12.45
C LEU A 192 -7.25 2.49 13.10
N SER A 193 -8.29 3.30 12.83
CA SER A 193 -9.62 3.10 13.40
C SER A 193 -10.28 1.74 13.06
N PRO A 194 -10.12 1.15 11.85
CA PRO A 194 -10.82 -0.09 11.56
C PRO A 194 -10.24 -1.28 12.34
N ALA A 195 -11.11 -2.09 12.93
CA ALA A 195 -10.71 -3.39 13.46
C ALA A 195 -10.32 -4.34 12.31
N ILE A 196 -9.40 -5.28 12.59
CA ILE A 196 -9.05 -6.35 11.64
C ILE A 196 -10.24 -7.32 11.57
N PRO A 197 -10.91 -7.47 10.40
CA PRO A 197 -12.06 -8.35 10.30
C PRO A 197 -11.64 -9.83 10.27
N ALA A 198 -12.54 -10.71 10.70
CA ALA A 198 -12.42 -12.13 10.34
C ALA A 198 -12.49 -12.30 8.80
N PRO A 199 -11.84 -13.31 8.21
CA PRO A 199 -11.82 -13.50 6.76
C PRO A 199 -13.23 -13.60 6.13
N GLN A 200 -14.18 -14.20 6.85
CA GLN A 200 -15.57 -14.32 6.39
C GLN A 200 -16.25 -12.96 6.24
N SER A 201 -16.05 -12.05 7.20
CA SER A 201 -16.61 -10.69 7.16
C SER A 201 -16.01 -9.88 6.01
N LEU A 202 -14.70 -9.97 5.79
CA LEU A 202 -14.02 -9.34 4.66
C LEU A 202 -14.62 -9.80 3.33
N LEU A 203 -14.84 -11.10 3.18
CA LEU A 203 -15.43 -11.68 1.96
C LEU A 203 -16.89 -11.27 1.76
N GLN A 204 -17.69 -11.18 2.82
CA GLN A 204 -19.09 -10.77 2.76
C GLN A 204 -19.26 -9.29 2.36
N ARG A 205 -18.49 -8.38 2.96
CA ARG A 205 -18.55 -6.94 2.61
C ARG A 205 -18.29 -6.72 1.13
N ARG A 206 -17.37 -7.49 0.56
CA ARG A 206 -17.04 -7.42 -0.87
C ARG A 206 -18.19 -7.82 -1.79
N THR A 207 -18.94 -8.84 -1.42
CA THR A 207 -20.13 -9.23 -2.19
C THR A 207 -21.27 -8.22 -2.14
N GLN A 208 -21.28 -7.32 -1.15
CA GLN A 208 -22.29 -6.28 -1.01
C GLN A 208 -21.94 -4.99 -1.77
N THR A 209 -20.64 -4.78 -2.06
CA THR A 209 -20.13 -3.63 -2.81
C THR A 209 -19.93 -3.90 -4.31
N SER A 210 -20.14 -5.15 -4.78
CA SER A 210 -19.96 -5.56 -6.19
C SER A 210 -21.27 -5.65 -6.96
#